data_AF-A0A370P801-F1
#
_entry.id   AF-A0A370P801-F1
#
_cell.length_a   1.000
_cell.length_b   1.000
_cell.length_c   1.000
_cell.angle_alpha   90.00
_cell.angle_beta   90.00
_cell.angle_gamma   90.00
#
_symmetry.space_group_name_H-M   'P 1'
#
loop_
_entity.id
_entity.type
_entity.pdbx_description
1 polymer ?
#
loop_
_entity_poly.entity_id
_entity_poly.type
_entity_poly.pdbx_seq_one_letter_code
_entity_poly.pdbx_strand_id
1 'polypeptide(L)'
;MEASPLSGDNGHKFVGAPEGVDVSGDYGTPSLLFIYYNKPVSDKNRKEVQELRHDLETWNAFELGRAESQVNELMQKGNLPTDDYNESRVRRTDYRSKVIQYLRKEHESWLVEADKKEFTVELKTDERHMNKKVEQELRGRLEFKENLPSQFGVVLRIINRIIAARKRDDMQQYHFTNVEVCADDRDDPVVKSTMFRVYEEGEEGDEGSVKVKIDYVNHRCQFNREHWAKARHNVGDFIKEGERIRRAMTLNFCVDA
;
A
#
# COMPACT_ATOMS: atom_id res chain seq x y z
N MET A 1 -11.13 14.64 -17.03
CA MET A 1 -12.27 14.17 -16.23
C MET A 1 -11.83 12.88 -15.56
N GLU A 2 -11.49 12.95 -14.28
CA GLU A 2 -11.12 11.77 -13.49
C GLU A 2 -12.37 10.93 -13.25
N ALA A 3 -12.38 9.67 -13.68
CA ALA A 3 -13.46 8.74 -13.38
C ALA A 3 -13.53 8.58 -11.85
N SER A 4 -14.62 9.07 -11.26
CA SER A 4 -14.91 8.87 -9.84
C SER A 4 -15.03 7.36 -9.61
N PRO A 5 -14.26 6.76 -8.69
CA PRO A 5 -14.08 5.31 -8.71
C PRO A 5 -15.34 4.52 -8.35
N LEU A 6 -16.36 5.11 -7.71
CA LEU A 6 -17.32 4.30 -6.96
C LEU A 6 -18.76 4.82 -7.02
N SER A 7 -19.57 4.15 -7.85
CA SER A 7 -21.03 4.17 -7.76
C SER A 7 -21.53 2.73 -7.63
N GLY A 8 -22.17 2.43 -6.50
CA GLY A 8 -22.91 1.18 -6.26
C GLY A 8 -22.21 0.28 -5.25
N ASP A 9 -22.68 0.26 -4.01
CA ASP A 9 -22.19 -0.69 -3.00
C ASP A 9 -23.36 -1.16 -2.14
N ASN A 10 -24.01 -2.21 -2.65
CA ASN A 10 -24.84 -3.18 -1.91
C ASN A 10 -25.15 -4.33 -2.89
N GLY A 11 -24.34 -5.41 -2.86
CA GLY A 11 -24.61 -6.65 -3.60
C GLY A 11 -23.72 -6.98 -4.80
N HIS A 12 -22.55 -6.37 -4.95
CA HIS A 12 -21.66 -6.64 -6.07
C HIS A 12 -20.90 -7.97 -5.90
N LYS A 13 -21.08 -8.88 -6.87
CA LYS A 13 -20.23 -10.07 -7.04
C LYS A 13 -18.85 -9.66 -7.53
N PHE A 14 -17.83 -10.44 -7.17
CA PHE A 14 -16.48 -10.26 -7.71
C PHE A 14 -16.48 -10.32 -9.24
N VAL A 15 -15.75 -9.39 -9.86
CA VAL A 15 -15.56 -9.33 -11.31
C VAL A 15 -14.17 -9.87 -11.66
N GLY A 16 -14.13 -10.97 -12.41
CA GLY A 16 -12.90 -11.56 -12.91
C GLY A 16 -12.26 -10.75 -14.05
N ALA A 17 -10.97 -11.00 -14.28
CA ALA A 17 -10.23 -10.36 -15.36
C ALA A 17 -10.90 -10.61 -16.74
N PRO A 18 -10.75 -9.70 -17.71
CA PRO A 18 -11.17 -9.94 -19.09
C PRO A 18 -10.58 -11.25 -19.62
N GLU A 19 -11.32 -11.92 -20.50
CA GLU A 19 -10.87 -13.18 -21.08
C GLU A 19 -9.51 -13.03 -21.80
N GLY A 20 -8.58 -13.94 -21.50
CA GLY A 20 -7.24 -13.94 -22.09
C GLY A 20 -6.24 -12.93 -21.51
N VAL A 21 -6.62 -12.15 -20.50
CA VAL A 21 -5.74 -11.19 -19.83
C VAL A 21 -5.10 -11.81 -18.59
N ASP A 22 -3.77 -11.85 -18.53
CA ASP A 22 -3.00 -12.25 -17.35
C ASP A 22 -2.40 -11.01 -16.67
N VAL A 23 -2.81 -10.76 -15.43
CA VAL A 23 -2.31 -9.67 -14.58
C VAL A 23 -1.43 -10.16 -13.44
N SER A 24 -1.03 -11.44 -13.44
CA SER A 24 -0.17 -11.99 -12.40
C SER A 24 1.19 -11.29 -12.28
N GLY A 25 1.68 -10.73 -13.38
CA GLY A 25 2.89 -9.89 -13.44
C GLY A 25 2.76 -8.54 -12.72
N ASP A 26 1.55 -8.10 -12.37
CA ASP A 26 1.32 -6.92 -11.54
C ASP A 26 1.69 -7.20 -10.08
N TYR A 27 1.60 -8.45 -9.64
CA TYR A 27 1.71 -8.79 -8.23
C TYR A 27 3.18 -8.88 -7.81
N GLY A 28 3.51 -8.30 -6.66
CA GLY A 28 4.90 -8.20 -6.20
C GLY A 28 5.64 -6.98 -6.76
N THR A 29 4.97 -6.09 -7.50
CA THR A 29 5.50 -4.74 -7.73
C THR A 29 5.64 -4.03 -6.38
N PRO A 30 6.83 -3.51 -6.04
CA PRO A 30 7.10 -3.01 -4.70
C PRO A 30 6.52 -1.60 -4.46
N SER A 31 5.58 -1.15 -5.29
CA SER A 31 4.81 0.09 -5.09
C SER A 31 3.53 -0.11 -4.30
N LEU A 32 3.07 -1.35 -4.09
CA LEU A 32 1.97 -1.69 -3.20
C LEU A 32 2.34 -2.95 -2.40
N LEU A 33 2.64 -2.79 -1.10
CA LEU A 33 2.99 -3.93 -0.24
C LEU A 33 2.26 -3.90 1.11
N PHE A 34 2.03 -5.10 1.63
CA PHE A 34 1.57 -5.35 2.99
C PHE A 34 2.73 -5.95 3.79
N ILE A 35 3.12 -5.27 4.86
CA ILE A 35 4.34 -5.59 5.59
C ILE A 35 3.97 -5.94 7.03
N TYR A 36 4.28 -7.18 7.41
CA TYR A 36 4.05 -7.69 8.76
C TYR A 36 5.37 -7.81 9.51
N TYR A 37 5.48 -7.10 10.63
CA TYR A 37 6.61 -7.15 11.53
C TYR A 37 6.27 -8.05 12.72
N ASN A 38 6.79 -9.26 12.72
CA ASN A 38 6.46 -10.29 13.69
C ASN A 38 7.47 -10.23 14.84
N LYS A 39 6.99 -9.95 16.05
CA LYS A 39 7.83 -10.02 17.26
C LYS A 39 7.88 -11.47 17.78
N PRO A 40 8.97 -11.88 18.45
CA PRO A 40 9.01 -13.15 19.19
C PRO A 40 7.86 -13.23 20.18
N VAL A 41 7.20 -14.38 20.24
CA VAL A 41 6.02 -14.61 21.09
C VAL A 41 6.28 -15.81 21.98
N SER A 42 5.90 -15.70 23.26
CA SER A 42 5.90 -16.84 24.18
C SER A 42 4.84 -17.87 23.76
N ASP A 43 5.01 -19.13 24.19
CA ASP A 43 4.06 -20.19 23.88
C ASP A 43 2.64 -19.88 24.35
N LYS A 44 2.52 -19.13 25.47
CA LYS A 44 1.24 -18.70 26.04
C LYS A 44 0.43 -17.82 25.08
N ASN A 45 1.10 -16.91 24.36
CA ASN A 45 0.42 -15.91 23.52
C ASN A 45 0.45 -16.30 22.03
N ARG A 46 1.03 -17.45 21.68
CA ARG A 46 1.18 -17.91 20.29
C ARG A 46 -0.15 -17.97 19.54
N LYS A 47 -1.20 -18.51 20.18
CA LYS A 47 -2.52 -18.65 19.57
C LYS A 47 -3.14 -17.29 19.24
N GLU A 48 -3.10 -16.37 20.19
CA GLU A 48 -3.64 -15.02 20.03
C GLU A 48 -2.97 -14.25 18.89
N VAL A 49 -1.64 -14.30 18.81
CA VAL A 49 -0.89 -13.67 17.72
C VAL A 49 -1.19 -14.31 16.37
N GLN A 50 -1.38 -15.64 16.32
CA GLN A 50 -1.81 -16.32 15.10
C GLN A 50 -3.21 -15.88 14.65
N GLU A 51 -4.15 -15.71 15.58
CA GLU A 51 -5.50 -15.21 15.29
C GLU A 51 -5.47 -13.75 14.82
N LEU A 52 -4.72 -12.88 15.51
CA LEU A 52 -4.50 -11.49 15.10
C LEU A 52 -3.94 -11.41 13.68
N ARG A 53 -2.90 -12.20 13.39
CA ARG A 53 -2.29 -12.27 12.07
C ARG A 53 -3.30 -12.71 11.02
N HIS A 54 -4.10 -13.73 11.32
CA HIS A 54 -5.13 -14.22 10.43
C HIS A 54 -6.20 -13.15 10.14
N ASP A 55 -6.64 -12.40 11.15
CA ASP A 55 -7.60 -11.32 10.97
C ASP A 55 -7.05 -10.22 10.06
N LEU A 56 -5.79 -9.81 10.26
CA LEU A 56 -5.13 -8.82 9.41
C LEU A 56 -4.88 -9.32 7.97
N GLU A 57 -4.50 -10.58 7.80
CA GLU A 57 -4.27 -11.18 6.47
C GLU A 57 -5.58 -11.33 5.69
N THR A 58 -6.68 -11.70 6.36
CA THR A 58 -8.00 -11.81 5.73
C THR A 58 -8.58 -10.44 5.37
N TRP A 59 -8.38 -9.43 6.20
CA TRP A 59 -8.77 -8.05 5.87
C TRP A 59 -7.99 -7.51 4.66
N ASN A 60 -6.66 -7.61 4.67
CA ASN A 60 -5.85 -7.17 3.52
C ASN A 60 -6.17 -7.95 2.24
N ALA A 61 -6.54 -9.24 2.36
CA ALA A 61 -7.04 -10.02 1.23
C ALA A 61 -8.37 -9.48 0.70
N PHE A 62 -9.31 -9.10 1.58
CA PHE A 62 -10.56 -8.45 1.17
C PHE A 62 -10.31 -7.15 0.39
N GLU A 63 -9.44 -6.26 0.91
CA GLU A 63 -9.11 -5.01 0.23
C GLU A 63 -8.55 -5.25 -1.17
N LEU A 64 -7.65 -6.23 -1.31
CA LEU A 64 -7.07 -6.61 -2.59
C LEU A 64 -8.10 -7.25 -3.52
N GLY A 65 -9.01 -8.09 -3.01
CA GLY A 65 -10.10 -8.64 -3.82
C GLY A 65 -11.00 -7.54 -4.37
N ARG A 66 -11.33 -6.53 -3.57
CA ARG A 66 -12.14 -5.38 -3.98
C ARG A 66 -11.40 -4.52 -5.00
N ALA A 67 -10.12 -4.23 -4.75
CA ALA A 67 -9.27 -3.52 -5.69
C ALA A 67 -9.14 -4.26 -7.03
N GLU A 68 -8.95 -5.57 -7.01
CA GLU A 68 -8.82 -6.39 -8.20
C GLU A 68 -10.12 -6.40 -9.02
N SER A 69 -11.26 -6.57 -8.35
CA SER A 69 -12.57 -6.52 -9.01
C SER A 69 -12.76 -5.21 -9.78
N GLN A 70 -12.39 -4.07 -9.19
CA GLN A 70 -12.52 -2.77 -9.86
C GLN A 70 -11.50 -2.57 -10.99
N VAL A 71 -10.27 -3.04 -10.82
CA VAL A 71 -9.28 -3.06 -11.92
C VAL A 71 -9.83 -3.84 -13.10
N ASN A 72 -10.39 -5.02 -12.84
CA ASN A 72 -10.98 -5.89 -13.87
C ASN A 72 -12.16 -5.21 -14.57
N GLU A 73 -13.07 -4.59 -13.81
CA GLU A 73 -14.17 -3.82 -14.39
C GLU A 73 -13.69 -2.68 -15.30
N LEU A 74 -12.67 -1.94 -14.89
CA LEU A 74 -12.14 -0.86 -15.71
C LEU A 74 -11.39 -1.38 -16.94
N MET A 75 -10.71 -2.50 -16.86
CA MET A 75 -10.12 -3.16 -18.03
C MET A 75 -11.20 -3.60 -19.03
N GLN A 76 -12.28 -4.22 -18.56
CA GLN A 76 -13.42 -4.61 -19.41
C GLN A 76 -14.10 -3.40 -20.08
N LYS A 77 -14.14 -2.26 -19.40
CA LYS A 77 -14.66 -0.97 -19.92
C LYS A 77 -13.67 -0.22 -20.81
N GLY A 78 -12.43 -0.71 -20.99
CA GLY A 78 -11.38 -0.06 -21.77
C GLY A 78 -10.73 1.16 -21.10
N ASN A 79 -10.95 1.35 -19.79
CA ASN A 79 -10.41 2.47 -19.01
C ASN A 79 -9.05 2.16 -18.35
N LEU A 80 -8.66 0.88 -18.30
CA LEU A 80 -7.32 0.45 -17.91
C LEU A 80 -6.73 -0.46 -18.98
N PRO A 81 -5.41 -0.44 -19.17
CA PRO A 81 -4.73 -1.26 -20.17
C PRO A 81 -4.80 -2.75 -19.80
N THR A 82 -4.89 -3.60 -20.83
CA THR A 82 -4.94 -5.07 -20.71
C THR A 82 -3.64 -5.75 -21.12
N ASP A 83 -2.70 -5.01 -21.69
CA ASP A 83 -1.38 -5.52 -22.05
C ASP A 83 -0.46 -5.66 -20.81
N ASP A 84 0.65 -6.36 -21.00
CA ASP A 84 1.59 -6.71 -19.95
C ASP A 84 2.84 -5.83 -19.91
N TYR A 85 2.81 -4.65 -20.56
CA TYR A 85 3.91 -3.69 -20.50
C TYR A 85 4.06 -3.10 -19.09
N ASN A 86 5.28 -2.73 -18.72
CA ASN A 86 5.60 -2.22 -17.38
C ASN A 86 4.74 -0.99 -17.02
N GLU A 87 4.53 -0.07 -17.96
CA GLU A 87 3.70 1.13 -17.76
C GLU A 87 2.25 0.76 -17.45
N SER A 88 1.73 -0.26 -18.13
CA SER A 88 0.38 -0.77 -17.92
C SER A 88 0.22 -1.43 -16.55
N ARG A 89 1.20 -2.23 -16.14
CA ARG A 89 1.26 -2.82 -14.79
C ARG A 89 1.29 -1.74 -13.71
N VAL A 90 2.12 -0.71 -13.87
CA VAL A 90 2.20 0.42 -12.94
C VAL A 90 0.85 1.13 -12.84
N ARG A 91 0.19 1.41 -13.97
CA ARG A 91 -1.14 2.06 -13.98
C ARG A 91 -2.20 1.23 -13.24
N ARG A 92 -2.23 -0.10 -13.47
CA ARG A 92 -3.15 -1.00 -12.75
C ARG A 92 -2.83 -1.04 -11.26
N THR A 93 -1.57 -1.16 -10.87
CA THR A 93 -1.16 -1.14 -9.45
C THR A 93 -1.45 0.19 -8.75
N ASP A 94 -1.22 1.33 -9.42
CA ASP A 94 -1.58 2.64 -8.88
C ASP A 94 -3.11 2.74 -8.68
N TYR A 95 -3.90 2.18 -9.61
CA TYR A 95 -5.35 2.12 -9.43
C TYR A 95 -5.75 1.23 -8.25
N ARG A 96 -5.13 0.05 -8.07
CA ARG A 96 -5.35 -0.78 -6.87
C ARG A 96 -5.09 0.01 -5.59
N SER A 97 -3.99 0.77 -5.55
CA SER A 97 -3.66 1.62 -4.42
C SER A 97 -4.74 2.68 -4.16
N LYS A 98 -5.30 3.30 -5.20
CA LYS A 98 -6.40 4.30 -5.05
C LYS A 98 -7.66 3.66 -4.48
N VAL A 99 -8.01 2.44 -4.90
CA VAL A 99 -9.16 1.72 -4.35
C VAL A 99 -8.97 1.43 -2.87
N ILE A 100 -7.80 0.92 -2.47
CA ILE A 100 -7.49 0.64 -1.06
C ILE A 100 -7.58 1.92 -0.22
N GLN A 101 -7.02 3.03 -0.70
CA GLN A 101 -7.14 4.32 0.00
C GLN A 101 -8.59 4.73 0.22
N TYR A 102 -9.43 4.58 -0.79
CA TYR A 102 -10.84 4.91 -0.66
C TYR A 102 -11.56 3.99 0.33
N LEU A 103 -11.31 2.68 0.28
CA LEU A 103 -11.91 1.72 1.22
C LEU A 103 -11.62 2.15 2.66
N ARG A 104 -10.35 2.39 2.97
CA ARG A 104 -9.91 2.79 4.31
C ARG A 104 -10.44 4.14 4.79
N LYS A 105 -10.75 5.04 3.85
CA LYS A 105 -11.26 6.38 4.16
C LYS A 105 -12.77 6.39 4.36
N GLU A 106 -13.52 5.65 3.55
CA GLU A 106 -14.97 5.87 3.39
C GLU A 106 -15.83 4.61 3.66
N HIS A 107 -15.26 3.39 3.69
CA HIS A 107 -16.07 2.15 3.68
C HIS A 107 -15.72 1.10 4.72
N GLU A 108 -14.62 1.24 5.44
CA GLU A 108 -14.17 0.21 6.39
C GLU A 108 -14.55 0.55 7.83
N SER A 109 -15.71 0.07 8.28
CA SER A 109 -16.22 0.26 9.64
C SER A 109 -15.41 -0.44 10.74
N TRP A 110 -14.44 -1.27 10.36
CA TRP A 110 -13.46 -1.91 11.24
C TRP A 110 -12.14 -1.14 11.34
N LEU A 111 -12.00 0.00 10.66
CA LEU A 111 -10.88 0.92 10.87
C LEU A 111 -11.35 2.19 11.60
N VAL A 112 -10.62 2.55 12.64
CA VAL A 112 -10.79 3.83 13.34
C VAL A 112 -9.56 4.68 13.09
N GLU A 113 -9.70 5.79 12.35
CA GLU A 113 -8.59 6.71 12.11
C GLU A 113 -8.14 7.35 13.43
N ALA A 114 -6.87 7.18 13.76
CA ALA A 114 -6.25 7.75 14.96
C ALA A 114 -5.42 8.99 14.63
N ASP A 115 -4.75 9.00 13.48
CA ASP A 115 -3.90 10.12 13.03
C ASP A 115 -3.77 10.10 11.50
N LYS A 116 -3.73 11.28 10.89
CA LYS A 116 -3.47 11.46 9.47
C LYS A 116 -2.57 12.66 9.25
N LYS A 117 -1.46 12.45 8.54
CA LYS A 117 -0.47 13.48 8.21
C LYS A 117 -0.24 13.53 6.72
N GLU A 118 -0.51 14.69 6.14
CA GLU A 118 -0.20 15.01 4.74
C GLU A 118 0.77 16.18 4.70
N PHE A 119 1.88 16.02 3.99
CA PHE A 119 2.88 17.08 3.85
C PHE A 119 3.78 16.83 2.64
N THR A 120 4.37 17.90 2.13
CA THR A 120 5.37 17.87 1.06
C THR A 120 6.75 18.22 1.60
N VAL A 121 7.77 17.52 1.14
CA VAL A 121 9.18 17.87 1.36
C VAL A 121 9.80 18.28 0.04
N GLU A 122 10.50 19.41 0.04
CA GLU A 122 11.27 19.89 -1.12
C GLU A 122 12.76 19.64 -0.90
N LEU A 123 13.42 19.04 -1.90
CA LEU A 123 14.84 18.75 -1.92
C LEU A 123 15.48 19.44 -3.13
N LYS A 124 16.48 20.30 -2.89
CA LYS A 124 17.35 20.82 -3.95
C LYS A 124 18.57 19.93 -4.10
N THR A 125 18.84 19.46 -5.31
CA THR A 125 19.94 18.51 -5.61
C THR A 125 20.47 18.71 -7.03
N ASP A 126 21.53 18.00 -7.41
CA ASP A 126 21.86 17.75 -8.81
C ASP A 126 21.39 16.34 -9.21
N GLU A 127 21.32 16.08 -10.52
CA GLU A 127 20.87 14.79 -11.09
C GLU A 127 21.70 13.60 -10.57
N ARG A 128 23.01 13.77 -10.35
CA ARG A 128 23.93 12.69 -9.94
C ARG A 128 23.67 12.25 -8.49
N HIS A 129 23.23 13.17 -7.64
CA HIS A 129 22.99 12.92 -6.22
C HIS A 129 21.51 12.76 -5.86
N MET A 130 20.61 12.88 -6.83
CA MET A 130 19.17 12.87 -6.62
C MET A 130 18.67 11.63 -5.87
N ASN A 131 18.93 10.44 -6.39
CA ASN A 131 18.45 9.18 -5.78
C ASN A 131 18.97 9.03 -4.35
N LYS A 132 20.24 9.38 -4.11
CA LYS A 132 20.84 9.33 -2.78
C LYS A 132 20.15 10.28 -1.79
N LYS A 133 19.82 11.50 -2.20
CA LYS A 133 19.11 12.46 -1.33
C LYS A 133 17.68 12.03 -1.05
N VAL A 134 16.98 11.51 -2.05
CA VAL A 134 15.63 10.96 -1.89
C VAL A 134 15.64 9.77 -0.92
N GLU A 135 16.57 8.82 -1.09
CA GLU A 135 16.74 7.69 -0.18
C GLU A 135 17.02 8.16 1.26
N GLN A 136 17.90 9.15 1.44
CA GLN A 136 18.22 9.70 2.76
C GLN A 136 17.02 10.36 3.43
N GLU A 137 16.21 11.13 2.70
CA GLU A 137 14.98 11.73 3.24
C GLU A 137 13.95 10.65 3.58
N LEU A 138 13.70 9.69 2.67
CA LEU A 138 12.74 8.60 2.91
C LEU A 138 13.14 7.77 4.13
N ARG A 139 14.42 7.39 4.26
CA ARG A 139 14.92 6.67 5.42
C ARG A 139 14.78 7.50 6.70
N GLY A 140 15.24 8.76 6.65
CA GLY A 140 15.15 9.71 7.76
C GLY A 140 13.70 9.91 8.24
N ARG A 141 12.76 9.98 7.31
CA ARG A 141 11.34 10.20 7.58
C ARG A 141 10.67 8.96 8.12
N LEU A 142 10.77 7.85 7.38
CA LEU A 142 9.94 6.67 7.61
C LEU A 142 10.46 5.84 8.79
N GLU A 143 11.78 5.72 8.97
CA GLU A 143 12.33 5.01 10.13
C GLU A 143 12.25 5.85 11.40
N PHE A 144 12.71 7.11 11.37
CA PHE A 144 12.87 7.88 12.61
C PHE A 144 11.64 8.70 13.02
N LYS A 145 10.95 9.35 12.07
CA LYS A 145 9.80 10.23 12.41
C LYS A 145 8.48 9.45 12.45
N GLU A 146 8.29 8.54 11.51
CA GLU A 146 7.11 7.67 11.50
C GLU A 146 7.25 6.43 12.39
N ASN A 147 8.45 6.19 12.94
CA ASN A 147 8.76 5.08 13.83
C ASN A 147 8.34 3.73 13.21
N LEU A 148 8.72 3.51 11.94
CA LEU A 148 8.63 2.19 11.32
C LEU A 148 9.84 1.34 11.75
N PRO A 149 9.68 0.02 11.91
CA PRO A 149 10.82 -0.86 12.20
C PRO A 149 11.93 -0.75 11.16
N SER A 150 13.19 -0.89 11.58
CA SER A 150 14.38 -0.72 10.72
C SER A 150 14.41 -1.67 9.51
N GLN A 151 13.68 -2.79 9.58
CA GLN A 151 13.49 -3.72 8.48
C GLN A 151 12.78 -3.08 7.28
N PHE A 152 12.03 -1.99 7.47
CA PHE A 152 11.48 -1.20 6.38
C PHE A 152 12.57 -0.66 5.44
N GLY A 153 13.80 -0.45 5.93
CA GLY A 153 14.96 -0.11 5.10
C GLY A 153 15.29 -1.16 4.03
N VAL A 154 14.85 -2.42 4.17
CA VAL A 154 14.90 -3.43 3.09
C VAL A 154 13.99 -3.03 1.94
N VAL A 155 12.77 -2.59 2.24
CA VAL A 155 11.81 -2.12 1.24
C VAL A 155 12.39 -0.91 0.51
N LEU A 156 12.88 0.08 1.25
CA LEU A 156 13.54 1.25 0.68
C LEU A 156 14.68 0.86 -0.28
N ARG A 157 15.52 -0.12 0.07
CA ARG A 157 16.60 -0.59 -0.83
C ARG A 157 16.07 -1.28 -2.09
N ILE A 158 14.98 -2.03 -2.00
CA ILE A 158 14.32 -2.66 -3.16
C ILE A 158 13.81 -1.57 -4.10
N ILE A 159 13.11 -0.58 -3.56
CA ILE A 159 12.50 0.48 -4.37
C ILE A 159 13.50 1.56 -4.79
N ASN A 160 14.63 1.75 -4.11
CA ASN A 160 15.60 2.80 -4.45
C ASN A 160 16.15 2.65 -5.88
N ARG A 161 16.18 1.43 -6.42
CA ARG A 161 16.59 1.19 -7.82
C ARG A 161 15.54 1.60 -8.85
N ILE A 162 14.29 1.81 -8.41
CA ILE A 162 13.14 2.15 -9.27
C ILE A 162 12.50 3.50 -8.90
N ILE A 163 12.82 4.08 -7.73
CA ILE A 163 12.51 5.46 -7.38
C ILE A 163 13.42 6.34 -8.24
N ALA A 164 12.98 6.61 -9.45
CA ALA A 164 13.44 7.77 -10.19
C ALA A 164 12.49 8.92 -9.87
N ALA A 165 13.02 10.13 -9.67
CA ALA A 165 12.17 11.30 -9.77
C ALA A 165 11.68 11.37 -11.21
N ARG A 166 10.36 11.26 -11.38
CA ARG A 166 9.73 11.37 -12.69
C ARG A 166 9.22 12.79 -12.86
N LYS A 167 9.03 13.22 -14.11
CA LYS A 167 8.28 14.43 -14.40
C LYS A 167 6.91 14.33 -13.73
N ARG A 168 6.38 15.47 -13.28
CA ARG A 168 5.11 15.56 -12.53
C ARG A 168 3.93 14.81 -13.18
N ASP A 169 3.94 14.59 -14.50
CA ASP A 169 2.85 13.93 -15.22
C ASP A 169 2.97 12.39 -15.26
N ASP A 170 4.14 11.82 -14.92
CA ASP A 170 4.42 10.37 -14.88
C ASP A 170 4.61 9.90 -13.42
N MET A 171 3.65 10.19 -12.53
CA MET A 171 3.80 9.87 -11.10
C MET A 171 3.54 8.39 -10.81
N GLN A 172 4.52 7.71 -10.21
CA GLN A 172 4.31 6.43 -9.55
C GLN A 172 4.08 6.67 -8.06
N GLN A 173 3.03 6.06 -7.50
CA GLN A 173 2.76 6.13 -6.07
C GLN A 173 3.25 4.87 -5.35
N TYR A 174 3.89 5.06 -4.20
CA TYR A 174 4.23 3.97 -3.30
C TYR A 174 3.22 3.96 -2.14
N HIS A 175 2.66 2.80 -1.82
CA HIS A 175 1.69 2.60 -0.76
C HIS A 175 2.03 1.32 0.02
N PHE A 176 2.30 1.50 1.31
CA PHE A 176 2.70 0.43 2.21
C PHE A 176 1.77 0.35 3.40
N THR A 177 1.22 -0.84 3.64
CA THR A 177 0.49 -1.14 4.88
C THR A 177 1.45 -1.81 5.83
N ASN A 178 1.75 -1.16 6.96
CA ASN A 178 2.71 -1.61 7.95
C ASN A 178 1.98 -2.02 9.23
N VAL A 179 2.15 -3.27 9.66
CA VAL A 179 1.52 -3.77 10.88
C VAL A 179 2.53 -4.55 11.72
N GLU A 180 2.67 -4.15 12.98
CA GLU A 180 3.39 -4.94 13.98
C GLU A 180 2.44 -6.00 14.54
N VAL A 181 2.87 -7.26 14.46
CA VAL A 181 2.13 -8.42 14.95
C VAL A 181 2.80 -8.88 16.24
N CYS A 182 2.23 -8.47 17.37
CA CYS A 182 2.70 -8.82 18.70
C CYS A 182 1.53 -9.16 19.62
N ALA A 183 1.84 -9.90 20.69
CA ALA A 183 0.94 -10.02 21.82
C ALA A 183 1.17 -8.77 22.68
N ASP A 184 0.26 -7.82 22.59
CA ASP A 184 0.29 -6.62 23.42
C ASP A 184 -1.01 -6.58 24.24
N ASP A 185 -1.02 -5.89 25.36
CA ASP A 185 -2.24 -5.72 26.19
C ASP A 185 -3.29 -4.80 25.51
N ARG A 186 -3.09 -4.48 24.24
CA ARG A 186 -3.97 -3.66 23.42
C ARG A 186 -4.95 -4.57 22.67
N ASP A 187 -6.24 -4.31 22.84
CA ASP A 187 -7.29 -5.10 22.20
C ASP A 187 -7.22 -5.04 20.65
N ASP A 188 -6.85 -3.88 20.09
CA ASP A 188 -6.82 -3.64 18.64
C ASP A 188 -5.41 -3.22 18.15
N PRO A 189 -4.88 -3.87 17.09
CA PRO A 189 -3.58 -3.55 16.52
C PRO A 189 -3.60 -2.20 15.79
N VAL A 190 -2.46 -1.52 15.80
CA VAL A 190 -2.25 -0.28 15.05
C VAL A 190 -1.77 -0.61 13.64
N VAL A 191 -2.50 -0.14 12.65
CA VAL A 191 -2.14 -0.20 11.23
C VAL A 191 -1.57 1.14 10.81
N LYS A 192 -0.33 1.15 10.31
CA LYS A 192 0.32 2.35 9.76
C LYS A 192 0.29 2.25 8.24
N SER A 193 -0.48 3.10 7.57
CA SER A 193 -0.40 3.24 6.11
C SER A 193 0.57 4.36 5.75
N THR A 194 1.59 4.05 4.96
CA THR A 194 2.58 5.00 4.48
C THR A 194 2.46 5.10 2.98
N MET A 195 2.20 6.31 2.49
CA MET A 195 2.14 6.58 1.07
C MET A 195 3.07 7.73 0.73
N PHE A 196 3.76 7.62 -0.39
CA PHE A 196 4.52 8.74 -0.90
C PHE A 196 4.66 8.72 -2.42
N ARG A 197 4.94 9.90 -2.97
CA ARG A 197 5.23 10.12 -4.39
C ARG A 197 6.49 10.97 -4.50
N VAL A 198 7.36 10.63 -5.45
CA VAL A 198 8.59 11.39 -5.73
C VAL A 198 8.51 11.92 -7.14
N TYR A 199 8.68 13.23 -7.32
CA TYR A 199 8.62 13.86 -8.63
C TYR A 199 9.49 15.11 -8.71
N GLU A 200 9.90 15.44 -9.93
CA GLU A 200 10.62 16.68 -10.22
C GLU A 200 9.61 17.83 -10.37
N GLU A 201 9.92 18.96 -9.73
CA GLU A 201 9.27 20.23 -10.04
C GLU A 201 9.99 20.83 -11.25
N GLY A 202 9.23 21.25 -12.28
CA GLY A 202 9.76 21.72 -13.57
C GLY A 202 10.77 22.86 -13.46
N GLU A 203 11.47 23.15 -14.58
CA GLU A 203 12.67 23.98 -14.89
C GLU A 203 13.02 25.25 -14.05
N GLU A 204 12.71 25.33 -12.75
CA GLU A 204 13.13 26.39 -11.83
C GLU A 204 14.38 25.98 -11.03
N GLY A 205 15.30 25.28 -11.68
CA GLY A 205 16.64 25.04 -11.16
C GLY A 205 17.62 26.06 -11.73
N ASP A 206 18.47 26.62 -10.87
CA ASP A 206 19.72 27.23 -11.34
C ASP A 206 20.47 26.20 -12.21
N GLU A 207 21.21 26.65 -13.23
CA GLU A 207 21.94 25.79 -14.18
C GLU A 207 22.68 24.65 -13.45
N GLY A 208 22.21 23.41 -13.64
CA GLY A 208 22.78 22.21 -13.00
C GLY A 208 22.11 21.73 -11.70
N SER A 209 21.01 22.34 -11.27
CA SER A 209 20.21 21.90 -10.12
C SER A 209 18.82 21.40 -10.52
N VAL A 210 18.34 20.39 -9.80
CA VAL A 210 17.00 19.79 -9.91
C VAL A 210 16.29 19.95 -8.58
N LYS A 211 15.03 20.36 -8.63
CA LYS A 211 14.14 20.44 -7.46
C LYS A 211 13.24 19.21 -7.44
N VAL A 212 13.38 18.39 -6.41
CA VAL A 212 12.58 17.18 -6.19
C VAL A 212 11.59 17.41 -5.07
N LYS A 213 10.35 17.00 -5.29
CA LYS A 213 9.29 16.99 -4.28
C LYS A 213 8.96 15.57 -3.87
N ILE A 214 8.73 15.40 -2.57
CA ILE A 214 8.19 14.17 -1.99
C ILE A 214 6.91 14.50 -1.24
N ASP A 215 5.79 14.06 -1.77
CA ASP A 215 4.50 14.16 -1.09
C ASP A 215 4.29 12.92 -0.24
N TYR A 216 3.94 13.12 1.02
CA TYR A 216 3.63 12.05 1.97
C TYR A 216 2.17 12.10 2.39
N VAL A 217 1.59 10.91 2.53
CA VAL A 217 0.29 10.69 3.17
C VAL A 217 0.45 9.51 4.13
N ASN A 218 0.55 9.80 5.42
CA ASN A 218 0.73 8.81 6.48
C ASN A 218 -0.54 8.73 7.33
N HIS A 219 -1.16 7.56 7.38
CA HIS A 219 -2.31 7.28 8.23
C HIS A 219 -1.95 6.29 9.32
N ARG A 220 -2.54 6.48 10.49
CA ARG A 220 -2.55 5.49 11.57
C ARG A 220 -3.99 5.19 11.91
N CYS A 221 -4.34 3.92 11.83
CA CYS A 221 -5.67 3.44 12.17
C CYS A 221 -5.58 2.35 13.24
N GLN A 222 -6.60 2.23 14.07
CA GLN A 222 -6.83 1.05 14.90
C GLN A 222 -7.75 0.10 14.14
N PHE A 223 -7.39 -1.18 14.10
CA PHE A 223 -8.17 -2.22 13.44
C PHE A 223 -9.04 -2.95 14.45
N ASN A 224 -10.34 -2.67 14.42
CA ASN A 224 -11.35 -3.27 15.30
C ASN A 224 -11.62 -4.72 14.87
N ARG A 225 -11.01 -5.66 15.60
CA ARG A 225 -11.07 -7.09 15.28
C ARG A 225 -12.46 -7.67 15.40
N GLU A 226 -13.26 -7.18 16.35
CA GLU A 226 -14.61 -7.66 16.59
C GLU A 226 -15.54 -7.31 15.42
N HIS A 227 -15.45 -6.07 14.92
CA HIS A 227 -16.20 -5.61 13.75
C HIS A 227 -15.79 -6.39 12.51
N TRP A 228 -14.47 -6.59 12.31
CA TRP A 228 -13.99 -7.41 11.18
C TRP A 228 -14.50 -8.85 11.26
N ALA A 229 -14.44 -9.49 12.44
CA ALA A 229 -14.93 -10.85 12.63
C ALA A 229 -16.42 -11.01 12.27
N LYS A 230 -17.25 -9.99 12.56
CA LYS A 230 -18.67 -9.96 12.18
C LYS A 230 -18.86 -9.75 10.67
N ALA A 231 -18.02 -8.92 10.04
CA ALA A 231 -18.16 -8.55 8.63
C ALA A 231 -17.58 -9.59 7.66
N ARG A 232 -16.46 -10.24 8.00
CA ARG A 232 -15.66 -11.08 7.08
C ARG A 232 -16.45 -12.21 6.43
N HIS A 233 -17.45 -12.75 7.11
CA HIS A 233 -18.30 -13.83 6.61
C HIS A 233 -19.16 -13.40 5.40
N ASN A 234 -19.46 -12.11 5.28
CA ASN A 234 -20.27 -11.57 4.19
C ASN A 234 -19.46 -11.22 2.94
N VAL A 235 -18.12 -11.26 3.03
CA VAL A 235 -17.20 -10.84 1.96
C VAL A 235 -16.22 -11.95 1.56
N GLY A 236 -16.59 -13.21 1.84
CA GLY A 236 -15.73 -14.38 1.63
C GLY A 236 -15.21 -14.54 0.19
N ASP A 237 -16.02 -14.20 -0.81
CA ASP A 237 -15.60 -14.26 -2.21
C ASP A 237 -14.44 -13.30 -2.50
N PHE A 238 -14.51 -12.06 -2.01
CA PHE A 238 -13.41 -11.09 -2.15
C PHE A 238 -12.16 -11.51 -1.38
N ILE A 239 -12.32 -12.05 -0.17
CA ILE A 239 -11.19 -12.58 0.62
C ILE A 239 -10.48 -13.69 -0.15
N LYS A 240 -11.25 -14.65 -0.70
CA LYS A 240 -10.71 -15.80 -1.44
C LYS A 240 -9.90 -15.35 -2.67
N GLU A 241 -10.46 -14.46 -3.48
CA GLU A 241 -9.80 -13.98 -4.70
C GLU A 241 -8.57 -13.13 -4.38
N GLY A 242 -8.64 -12.29 -3.34
CA GLY A 242 -7.52 -11.45 -2.92
C GLY A 242 -6.41 -12.19 -2.18
N GLU A 243 -6.64 -13.40 -1.66
CA GLU A 243 -5.65 -14.11 -0.84
C GLU A 243 -4.36 -14.44 -1.61
N ARG A 244 -4.50 -14.85 -2.88
CA ARG A 244 -3.35 -15.12 -3.76
C ARG A 244 -2.54 -13.85 -4.01
N ILE A 245 -3.22 -12.74 -4.27
CA ILE A 245 -2.61 -11.43 -4.52
C ILE A 245 -1.88 -10.96 -3.27
N ARG A 246 -2.53 -11.07 -2.11
CA ARG A 246 -1.96 -10.70 -0.81
C ARG A 246 -0.69 -11.47 -0.52
N ARG A 247 -0.66 -12.78 -0.79
CA ARG A 247 0.56 -13.62 -0.64
C ARG A 247 1.72 -13.08 -1.48
N ALA A 248 1.45 -12.66 -2.71
CA ALA A 248 2.46 -12.11 -3.63
C ALA A 248 2.89 -10.67 -3.27
N MET A 249 2.02 -9.89 -2.62
CA MET A 249 2.29 -8.49 -2.21
C MET A 249 2.72 -8.36 -0.74
N THR A 250 3.05 -9.46 -0.07
CA THR A 250 3.39 -9.43 1.35
C THR A 250 4.89 -9.60 1.60
N LEU A 251 5.41 -8.80 2.53
CA LEU A 251 6.69 -9.02 3.16
C LEU A 251 6.51 -9.33 4.65
N ASN A 252 7.22 -10.35 5.13
CA ASN A 252 7.23 -10.74 6.54
C ASN A 252 8.62 -10.53 7.09
N PHE A 253 8.73 -9.73 8.14
CA PHE A 253 9.96 -9.55 8.89
C PHE A 253 9.79 -10.14 10.28
N CYS A 254 10.83 -10.80 10.78
CA CYS A 254 10.99 -11.02 12.22
C CYS A 254 11.73 -9.80 12.76
N VAL A 255 11.19 -9.17 13.81
CA VAL A 255 11.79 -7.99 14.42
C VAL A 255 12.11 -8.29 15.87
N ASP A 256 13.20 -7.72 16.37
CA ASP A 256 13.57 -7.87 17.78
C ASP A 256 12.49 -7.27 18.69
N ALA A 257 12.41 -7.78 19.92
CA ALA A 257 11.38 -7.40 20.90
C ALA A 257 11.50 -5.93 21.32
#